data_AF-A0A257M377-F1
#
_entry.id   AF-A0A257M377-F1
#
_cell.length_a   1.000
_cell.length_b   1.000
_cell.length_c   1.000
_cell.angle_alpha   90.00
_cell.angle_beta   90.00
_cell.angle_gamma   90.00
#
_symmetry.space_group_name_H-M   'P 1'
#
loop_
_entity.id
_entity.type
_entity.pdbx_description
1 polymer ?
#
loop_
_entity_poly.entity_id
_entity_poly.type
_entity_poly.pdbx_seq_one_letter_code
_entity_poly.pdbx_strand_id
1 'polypeptide(L)'
;MKTTLLSHGKRGYVSYSMVLSIGVILTIMMIYAYRSASRTRALQADVQLHNDYLSKEDAVLRYIIAIAPNRAMRAMQGGSSASTSVSQRLRWENIFSDALTQANARTSIPTNMRTSLNLTNSVVANSGDSGLATTSRMFRGIGSENTVFAATGLNRTLGNGFPPALSSVDNTVNTNDRIYPIISNSKVYGSLASGRVGLPVATYPNFNLITYPNINFGYLRPGDSLVAKRNWWAFNLDLAANDTAPTGASRFKHADDF
;
A
#
# COMPACT_ATOMS: atom_id res chain seq x y z
N MET A 1 -98.36 -12.92 -0.34
CA MET A 1 -97.37 -11.94 -0.84
C MET A 1 -96.01 -12.34 -0.26
N LYS A 2 -95.02 -12.62 -1.12
CA LYS A 2 -93.69 -13.14 -0.73
C LYS A 2 -92.76 -12.02 -0.24
N THR A 3 -92.02 -12.37 0.81
CA THR A 3 -90.82 -11.82 1.48
C THR A 3 -89.95 -10.77 0.77
N THR A 4 -89.38 -9.84 1.55
CA THR A 4 -87.91 -9.66 1.66
C THR A 4 -87.53 -8.74 2.83
N LEU A 5 -86.77 -9.27 3.79
CA LEU A 5 -86.07 -8.50 4.83
C LEU A 5 -84.64 -8.25 4.33
N LEU A 6 -84.28 -6.97 4.17
CA LEU A 6 -82.93 -6.55 3.79
C LEU A 6 -81.96 -6.76 4.95
N SER A 7 -81.14 -7.80 4.83
CA SER A 7 -79.99 -8.08 5.68
C SER A 7 -78.94 -6.97 5.53
N HIS A 8 -78.73 -6.17 6.58
CA HIS A 8 -77.61 -5.24 6.69
C HIS A 8 -76.38 -5.98 7.21
N GLY A 9 -75.52 -6.42 6.29
CA GLY A 9 -74.20 -6.97 6.61
C GLY A 9 -73.33 -5.95 7.34
N LYS A 10 -72.78 -6.36 8.50
CA LYS A 10 -71.92 -5.53 9.37
C LYS A 10 -70.70 -5.00 8.60
N ARG A 11 -70.67 -3.69 8.33
CA ARG A 11 -69.61 -2.98 7.58
C ARG A 11 -68.27 -2.77 8.34
N GLY A 12 -68.10 -3.33 9.54
CA GLY A 12 -66.92 -3.07 10.39
C GLY A 12 -65.75 -4.05 10.24
N TYR A 13 -66.00 -5.34 9.97
CA TYR A 13 -64.94 -6.37 10.01
C TYR A 13 -64.01 -6.37 8.79
N VAL A 14 -64.51 -5.91 7.64
CA VAL A 14 -63.72 -5.84 6.38
C VAL A 14 -62.65 -4.75 6.45
N SER A 15 -62.90 -3.65 7.17
CA SER A 15 -61.90 -2.59 7.35
C SER A 15 -60.72 -3.03 8.23
N TYR A 16 -60.96 -3.83 9.28
CA TYR A 16 -59.89 -4.34 10.13
C TYR A 16 -58.99 -5.36 9.40
N SER A 17 -59.58 -6.27 8.62
CA SER A 17 -58.79 -7.26 7.85
C SER A 17 -57.98 -6.60 6.73
N MET A 18 -58.52 -5.55 6.09
CA MET A 18 -57.81 -4.76 5.07
C MET A 18 -56.63 -3.98 5.66
N VAL A 19 -56.79 -3.33 6.82
CA VAL A 19 -55.69 -2.62 7.49
C VAL A 19 -54.60 -3.60 7.94
N LEU A 20 -55.00 -4.76 8.47
CA LEU A 20 -54.05 -5.77 8.96
C LEU A 20 -53.25 -6.40 7.80
N SER A 21 -53.90 -6.67 6.66
CA SER A 21 -53.20 -7.18 5.47
C SER A 21 -52.27 -6.15 4.83
N ILE A 22 -52.66 -4.87 4.75
CA ILE A 22 -51.77 -3.79 4.30
C ILE A 22 -50.60 -3.59 5.26
N GLY A 23 -50.84 -3.63 6.57
CA GLY A 23 -49.81 -3.52 7.60
C GLY A 23 -48.75 -4.62 7.51
N VAL A 24 -49.18 -5.87 7.26
CA VAL A 24 -48.28 -7.01 7.04
C VAL A 24 -47.45 -6.85 5.76
N ILE A 25 -48.06 -6.40 4.66
CA ILE A 25 -47.33 -6.17 3.40
C ILE A 25 -46.26 -5.09 3.57
N LEU A 26 -46.59 -3.97 4.23
CA LEU A 26 -45.65 -2.88 4.48
C LEU A 26 -44.49 -3.30 5.38
N THR A 27 -44.75 -4.11 6.42
CA THR A 27 -43.67 -4.63 7.28
C THR A 27 -42.76 -5.59 6.53
N ILE A 28 -43.29 -6.47 5.69
CA ILE A 28 -42.47 -7.37 4.84
C ILE A 28 -41.62 -6.56 3.86
N MET A 29 -42.19 -5.55 3.20
CA MET A 29 -41.43 -4.65 2.31
C MET A 29 -40.33 -3.90 3.07
N MET A 30 -40.61 -3.41 4.27
CA MET A 30 -39.62 -2.71 5.09
C MET A 30 -38.48 -3.64 5.53
N ILE A 31 -38.78 -4.90 5.88
CA ILE A 31 -37.77 -5.89 6.21
C ILE A 31 -36.87 -6.20 5.00
N TYR A 32 -37.47 -6.34 3.81
CA TYR A 32 -36.71 -6.59 2.58
C TYR A 32 -35.84 -5.39 2.20
N ALA A 33 -36.40 -4.19 2.24
CA ALA A 33 -35.68 -2.94 1.98
C ALA A 33 -34.53 -2.74 2.99
N TYR A 34 -34.76 -3.01 4.28
CA TYR A 34 -33.72 -2.95 5.31
C TYR A 34 -32.59 -3.94 5.06
N ARG A 35 -32.91 -5.19 4.72
CA ARG A 35 -31.91 -6.22 4.37
C ARG A 35 -31.13 -5.86 3.11
N SER A 36 -31.78 -5.28 2.11
CA SER A 36 -31.13 -4.81 0.90
C SER A 36 -30.19 -3.64 1.22
N ALA A 37 -30.69 -2.63 1.94
CA ALA A 37 -29.92 -1.46 2.34
C ALA A 37 -28.71 -1.82 3.23
N SER A 38 -28.85 -2.78 4.14
CA SER A 38 -27.74 -3.22 4.99
C SER A 38 -26.63 -3.90 4.20
N ARG A 39 -26.98 -4.74 3.21
CA ARG A 39 -26.01 -5.36 2.29
C ARG A 39 -25.32 -4.31 1.42
N THR A 40 -26.07 -3.36 0.86
CA THR A 40 -25.49 -2.28 0.04
C THR A 40 -24.53 -1.41 0.85
N ARG A 41 -24.87 -1.08 2.10
CA ARG A 41 -23.97 -0.32 2.99
C ARG A 41 -22.67 -1.06 3.29
N ALA A 42 -22.74 -2.38 3.53
CA ALA A 42 -21.54 -3.19 3.76
C ALA A 42 -20.61 -3.19 2.54
N LEU A 43 -21.16 -3.36 1.33
CA LEU A 43 -20.40 -3.30 0.08
C LEU A 43 -19.80 -1.90 -0.15
N GLN A 44 -20.55 -0.84 0.14
CA GLN A 44 -20.06 0.53 0.01
C GLN A 44 -18.91 0.81 0.98
N ALA A 45 -19.02 0.37 2.23
CA ALA A 45 -17.97 0.53 3.23
C ALA A 45 -16.69 -0.21 2.83
N ASP A 46 -16.83 -1.43 2.30
CA ASP A 46 -15.71 -2.23 1.80
C ASP A 46 -15.01 -1.54 0.62
N VAL A 47 -15.74 -1.13 -0.41
CA VAL A 47 -15.16 -0.41 -1.57
C VAL A 47 -14.52 0.91 -1.14
N GLN A 48 -15.13 1.62 -0.19
CA GLN A 48 -14.57 2.86 0.35
C GLN A 48 -13.24 2.62 1.08
N LEU A 49 -13.15 1.58 1.91
CA LEU A 49 -11.90 1.20 2.59
C LEU A 49 -10.79 0.89 1.59
N HIS A 50 -11.10 0.14 0.53
CA HIS A 50 -10.12 -0.17 -0.51
C HIS A 50 -9.60 1.07 -1.22
N ASN A 51 -10.48 2.00 -1.59
CA ASN A 51 -10.07 3.26 -2.22
C ASN A 51 -9.24 4.13 -1.27
N ASP A 52 -9.55 4.13 0.03
CA ASP A 52 -8.76 4.84 1.05
C ASP A 52 -7.35 4.24 1.17
N TYR A 53 -7.23 2.90 1.26
CA TYR A 53 -5.91 2.24 1.30
C TYR A 53 -5.08 2.52 0.04
N LEU A 54 -5.67 2.42 -1.16
CA LEU A 54 -4.97 2.71 -2.41
C LEU A 54 -4.49 4.18 -2.47
N SER A 55 -5.33 5.11 -2.01
CA SER A 55 -4.97 6.54 -1.97
C SER A 55 -3.83 6.79 -0.97
N LYS A 56 -3.84 6.11 0.17
CA LYS A 56 -2.78 6.18 1.18
C LYS A 56 -1.49 5.54 0.69
N GLU A 57 -1.56 4.40 0.00
CA GLU A 57 -0.41 3.73 -0.60
C GLU A 57 0.27 4.61 -1.64
N ASP A 58 -0.49 5.23 -2.55
CA ASP A 58 0.05 6.18 -3.52
C ASP A 58 0.72 7.39 -2.84
N ALA A 59 0.08 7.96 -1.83
CA ALA A 59 0.66 9.05 -1.04
C ALA A 59 1.99 8.62 -0.38
N VAL A 60 2.03 7.45 0.25
CA VAL A 60 3.23 6.90 0.89
C VAL A 60 4.34 6.66 -0.12
N LEU A 61 4.04 6.05 -1.28
CA LEU A 61 5.00 5.82 -2.36
C LEU A 61 5.60 7.14 -2.87
N ARG A 62 4.79 8.19 -3.03
CA ARG A 62 5.26 9.52 -3.43
C ARG A 62 6.25 10.10 -2.43
N TYR A 63 6.01 9.96 -1.13
CA TYR A 63 6.96 10.41 -0.10
C TYR A 63 8.23 9.57 -0.03
N ILE A 64 8.14 8.25 -0.27
CA ILE A 64 9.33 7.38 -0.37
C ILE A 64 10.25 7.86 -1.49
N ILE A 65 9.69 8.23 -2.66
CA ILE A 65 10.46 8.74 -3.81
C ILE A 65 11.22 10.03 -3.45
N ALA A 66 10.65 10.90 -2.61
CA ALA A 66 11.30 12.13 -2.16
C ALA A 66 12.34 11.91 -1.04
N ILE A 67 12.08 10.98 -0.12
CA ILE A 67 12.92 10.77 1.07
C ILE A 67 14.11 9.84 0.76
N ALA A 68 13.90 8.75 0.03
CA ALA A 68 14.91 7.71 -0.16
C ALA A 68 16.21 8.21 -0.83
N PRO A 69 16.18 9.03 -1.90
CA PRO A 69 17.41 9.55 -2.52
C PRO A 69 18.23 10.41 -1.55
N ASN A 70 17.57 11.28 -0.78
CA ASN A 70 18.24 12.11 0.23
C ASN A 70 18.92 11.26 1.31
N ARG A 71 18.29 10.17 1.72
CA ARG A 71 18.81 9.24 2.72
C ARG A 71 19.96 8.41 2.16
N ALA A 72 19.87 7.98 0.89
CA ALA A 72 20.97 7.33 0.19
C ALA A 72 22.20 8.22 0.08
N MET A 73 22.03 9.50 -0.28
CA MET A 73 23.13 10.47 -0.32
C MET A 73 23.78 10.66 1.06
N ARG A 74 22.99 10.76 2.13
CA ARG A 74 23.52 10.86 3.49
C ARG A 74 24.22 9.59 3.97
N ALA A 75 23.77 8.41 3.52
CA ALA A 75 24.45 7.15 3.81
C ALA A 75 25.84 7.08 3.18
N MET A 76 26.07 7.78 2.06
CA MET A 76 27.38 7.88 1.41
C MET A 76 28.33 8.91 2.02
N GLN A 77 27.86 9.80 2.91
CA GLN A 77 28.71 10.82 3.51
C GLN A 77 29.66 10.22 4.54
N GLY A 78 30.89 10.74 4.60
CA GLY A 78 31.84 10.37 5.65
C GLY A 78 31.23 10.59 7.03
N GLY A 79 31.36 9.58 7.91
CA GLY A 79 30.78 9.62 9.25
C GLY A 79 29.28 9.26 9.33
N SER A 80 28.65 8.80 8.25
CA SER A 80 27.26 8.31 8.26
C SER A 80 27.02 7.12 9.20
N SER A 81 28.07 6.38 9.53
CA SER A 81 28.10 5.29 10.51
C SER A 81 28.72 5.66 11.85
N ALA A 82 29.11 6.92 12.07
CA ALA A 82 29.86 7.33 13.26
C ALA A 82 29.05 7.21 14.57
N SER A 83 27.72 7.23 14.49
CA SER A 83 26.84 7.04 15.65
C SER A 83 25.57 6.28 15.29
N THR A 84 24.97 5.64 16.30
CA THR A 84 23.69 4.94 16.18
C THR A 84 22.55 5.90 15.83
N SER A 85 22.55 7.13 16.34
CA SER A 85 21.51 8.12 16.05
C SER A 85 21.51 8.59 14.60
N VAL A 86 22.69 8.74 13.98
CA VAL A 86 22.80 9.10 12.56
C VAL A 86 22.43 7.91 11.68
N SER A 87 23.04 6.74 11.93
CA SER A 87 22.85 5.54 11.13
C SER A 87 21.41 5.01 11.18
N GLN A 88 20.77 5.00 12.35
CA GLN A 88 19.37 4.54 12.47
C GLN A 88 18.45 5.31 11.53
N ARG A 89 18.60 6.63 11.43
CA ARG A 89 17.76 7.48 10.55
C ARG A 89 17.94 7.22 9.06
N LEU A 90 18.93 6.42 8.66
CA LEU A 90 19.22 6.07 7.26
C LEU A 90 18.71 4.68 6.88
N ARG A 91 18.20 3.91 7.85
CA ARG A 91 17.66 2.57 7.62
C ARG A 91 16.38 2.60 6.80
N TRP A 92 16.15 1.58 5.98
CA TRP A 92 14.90 1.40 5.24
C TRP A 92 13.66 1.48 6.13
N GLU A 93 13.70 0.86 7.30
CA GLU A 93 12.62 0.93 8.30
C GLU A 93 12.23 2.37 8.65
N ASN A 94 13.23 3.22 8.93
CA ASN A 94 12.99 4.61 9.31
C ASN A 94 12.64 5.49 8.10
N ILE A 95 13.14 5.15 6.91
CA ILE A 95 12.70 5.78 5.66
C ILE A 95 11.21 5.55 5.44
N PHE A 96 10.74 4.32 5.63
CA PHE A 96 9.33 3.97 5.49
C PHE A 96 8.47 4.57 6.61
N SER A 97 8.95 4.56 7.86
CA SER A 97 8.26 5.21 8.99
C SER A 97 8.11 6.72 8.79
N ASP A 98 9.16 7.39 8.30
CA ASP A 98 9.13 8.81 7.97
C ASP A 98 8.15 9.07 6.82
N ALA A 99 8.13 8.23 5.78
CA ALA A 99 7.18 8.34 4.68
C ALA A 99 5.73 8.19 5.13
N LEU A 100 5.42 7.23 6.01
CA LEU A 100 4.09 7.06 6.62
C LEU A 100 3.65 8.31 7.40
N THR A 101 4.59 8.94 8.11
CA THR A 101 4.32 10.15 8.88
C THR A 101 4.05 11.34 7.96
N GLN A 102 4.85 11.53 6.91
CA GLN A 102 4.68 12.63 5.95
C GLN A 102 3.44 12.46 5.07
N ALA A 103 3.08 11.22 4.75
CA ALA A 103 1.83 10.89 4.05
C ALA A 103 0.58 11.12 4.92
N ASN A 104 0.75 11.40 6.21
CA ASN A 104 -0.31 11.40 7.21
C ASN A 104 -1.15 10.11 7.19
N ALA A 105 -0.54 8.98 6.82
CA ALA A 105 -1.26 7.71 6.65
C ALA A 105 -1.77 7.14 7.99
N ARG A 106 -1.23 7.63 9.12
CA ARG A 106 -1.55 7.20 10.48
C ARG A 106 -2.76 7.88 11.10
N THR A 107 -3.28 8.96 10.50
CA THR A 107 -4.43 9.67 11.06
C THR A 107 -5.52 9.86 10.01
N SER A 108 -6.72 9.38 10.31
CA SER A 108 -7.89 9.55 9.43
C SER A 108 -8.75 10.75 9.85
N ILE A 109 -8.80 11.03 11.15
CA ILE A 109 -9.45 12.23 11.71
C ILE A 109 -8.44 12.94 12.61
N PRO A 110 -8.20 14.25 12.41
CA PRO A 110 -7.39 15.05 13.32
C PRO A 110 -7.86 14.92 14.77
N THR A 111 -6.91 14.82 15.71
CA THR A 111 -7.20 14.59 17.14
C THR A 111 -8.10 15.66 17.74
N ASN A 112 -7.91 16.93 17.36
CA ASN A 112 -8.74 18.05 17.78
C ASN A 112 -10.22 17.89 17.36
N MET A 113 -10.48 17.32 16.18
CA MET A 113 -11.83 17.11 15.68
C MET A 113 -12.50 15.90 16.35
N ARG A 114 -11.75 14.84 16.67
CA ARG A 114 -12.25 13.72 17.51
C ARG A 114 -12.66 14.24 18.89
N THR A 115 -11.85 15.12 19.48
CA THR A 115 -12.17 15.73 20.78
C THR A 115 -13.40 16.64 20.70
N SER A 116 -13.52 17.49 19.67
CA SER A 116 -14.68 18.38 19.52
C SER A 116 -15.99 17.63 19.27
N LEU A 117 -15.93 16.46 18.63
CA LEU A 117 -17.10 15.62 18.35
C LEU A 117 -17.38 14.60 19.47
N ASN A 118 -16.61 14.59 20.57
CA ASN A 118 -16.67 13.59 21.64
C ASN A 118 -16.53 12.14 21.13
N LEU A 119 -15.72 11.94 20.10
CA LEU A 119 -15.48 10.69 19.38
C LEU A 119 -14.14 10.03 19.78
N THR A 120 -13.64 10.31 20.98
CA THR A 120 -12.33 9.85 21.45
C THR A 120 -12.21 8.32 21.48
N ASN A 121 -13.32 7.62 21.71
CA ASN A 121 -13.39 6.15 21.75
C ASN A 121 -14.07 5.53 20.51
N SER A 122 -14.46 6.33 19.51
CA SER A 122 -15.11 5.78 18.32
C SER A 122 -14.06 5.19 17.39
N VAL A 123 -14.17 3.90 17.07
CA VAL A 123 -13.40 3.27 15.99
C VAL A 123 -14.07 3.65 14.67
N VAL A 124 -13.32 4.29 13.80
CA VAL A 124 -13.81 4.69 12.48
C VAL A 124 -13.87 3.43 11.61
N ALA A 125 -15.08 2.97 11.28
CA ALA A 125 -15.27 1.71 10.55
C ALA A 125 -14.79 1.77 9.08
N ASN A 126 -14.60 2.98 8.52
CA ASN A 126 -14.28 3.19 7.11
C ASN A 126 -12.84 3.69 6.85
N SER A 127 -12.01 3.71 7.87
CA SER A 127 -10.58 3.98 7.73
C SER A 127 -9.90 3.08 8.73
N GLY A 128 -9.01 2.17 8.32
CA GLY A 128 -8.28 1.30 9.25
C GLY A 128 -7.51 2.11 10.31
N ASP A 129 -8.18 2.49 11.40
CA ASP A 129 -7.71 3.38 12.49
C ASP A 129 -6.63 2.70 13.34
N SER A 130 -5.80 1.84 12.75
CA SER A 130 -4.54 1.45 13.36
C SER A 130 -3.51 2.55 13.12
N GLY A 131 -2.71 2.85 14.15
CA GLY A 131 -1.62 3.83 14.03
C GLY A 131 -0.50 3.43 13.06
N LEU A 132 -0.70 2.40 12.22
CA LEU A 132 0.28 1.80 11.30
C LEU A 132 1.64 1.62 12.00
N ALA A 133 1.60 1.15 13.25
CA ALA A 133 2.73 1.20 14.17
C ALA A 133 3.83 0.19 13.82
N THR A 134 3.49 -0.88 13.10
CA THR A 134 4.39 -1.98 12.80
C THR A 134 4.78 -1.98 11.33
N THR A 135 5.81 -1.21 10.99
CA THR A 135 6.30 -1.05 9.61
C THR A 135 6.62 -2.38 8.91
N SER A 136 7.09 -3.39 9.66
CA SER A 136 7.44 -4.71 9.14
C SER A 136 6.25 -5.58 8.71
N ARG A 137 5.03 -5.20 9.09
CA ARG A 137 3.82 -5.86 8.59
C ARG A 137 3.42 -5.35 7.21
N MET A 138 3.69 -4.07 6.94
CA MET A 138 3.28 -3.38 5.72
C MET A 138 4.35 -3.38 4.63
N PHE A 139 5.62 -3.30 5.02
CA PHE A 139 6.76 -3.26 4.12
C PHE A 139 7.60 -4.52 4.23
N ARG A 140 7.82 -5.18 3.10
CA ARG A 140 8.66 -6.38 3.03
C ARG A 140 9.47 -6.40 1.75
N GLY A 141 10.68 -6.95 1.80
CA GLY A 141 11.45 -7.28 0.61
C GLY A 141 10.74 -8.35 -0.21
N ILE A 142 11.14 -8.47 -1.47
CA ILE A 142 10.55 -9.41 -2.42
C ILE A 142 11.35 -10.72 -2.52
N GLY A 143 10.68 -11.77 -3.01
CA GLY A 143 11.28 -13.09 -3.19
C GLY A 143 11.78 -13.70 -1.88
N SER A 144 12.99 -14.24 -1.89
CA SER A 144 13.63 -14.86 -0.72
C SER A 144 14.03 -13.87 0.40
N GLU A 145 13.85 -12.57 0.20
CA GLU A 145 14.19 -11.51 1.15
C GLU A 145 12.93 -10.90 1.82
N ASN A 146 11.88 -11.68 2.03
CA ASN A 146 10.61 -11.24 2.63
C ASN A 146 10.67 -10.92 4.15
N THR A 147 11.83 -11.14 4.78
CA THR A 147 12.10 -10.85 6.20
C THR A 147 12.78 -9.50 6.42
N VAL A 148 13.30 -8.88 5.37
CA VAL A 148 13.88 -7.52 5.42
C VAL A 148 12.92 -6.50 4.84
N PHE A 149 13.20 -5.22 5.03
CA PHE A 149 12.34 -4.13 4.55
C PHE A 149 12.45 -3.87 3.04
N ALA A 150 13.66 -4.05 2.48
CA ALA A 150 13.91 -3.86 1.06
C ALA A 150 14.87 -4.93 0.54
N ALA A 151 14.47 -5.54 -0.57
CA ALA A 151 15.26 -6.49 -1.31
C ALA A 151 16.28 -5.76 -2.20
N THR A 152 17.55 -6.15 -2.13
CA THR A 152 18.62 -5.52 -2.92
C THR A 152 18.78 -6.16 -4.28
N GLY A 153 19.11 -5.35 -5.30
CA GLY A 153 19.49 -5.82 -6.64
C GLY A 153 20.96 -6.24 -6.77
N LEU A 154 21.56 -6.77 -5.69
CA LEU A 154 22.99 -7.01 -5.59
C LEU A 154 23.31 -8.51 -5.55
N ASN A 155 24.23 -8.95 -6.39
CA ASN A 155 24.71 -10.34 -6.52
C ASN A 155 23.61 -11.39 -6.83
N ARG A 156 22.43 -10.96 -7.28
CA ARG A 156 21.32 -11.86 -7.62
C ARG A 156 20.40 -11.26 -8.68
N THR A 157 19.75 -12.11 -9.46
CA THR A 157 18.68 -11.71 -10.38
C THR A 157 17.31 -11.99 -9.76
N LEU A 158 16.35 -11.08 -9.97
CA LEU A 158 14.95 -11.24 -9.56
C LEU A 158 14.00 -11.47 -10.74
N GLY A 159 14.55 -11.74 -11.94
CA GLY A 159 13.79 -11.97 -13.17
C GLY A 159 13.73 -10.74 -14.09
N ASN A 160 13.01 -10.90 -15.22
CA ASN A 160 13.02 -9.96 -16.34
C ASN A 160 12.28 -8.63 -16.06
N GLY A 161 11.45 -8.55 -15.03
CA GLY A 161 10.77 -7.31 -14.62
C GLY A 161 11.66 -6.33 -13.82
N PHE A 162 12.82 -6.78 -13.35
CA PHE A 162 13.72 -5.97 -12.53
C PHE A 162 14.92 -5.47 -13.31
N PRO A 163 15.54 -4.33 -12.93
CA PRO A 163 16.74 -3.86 -13.59
C PRO A 163 17.90 -4.86 -13.51
N PRO A 164 18.93 -4.72 -14.37
CA PRO A 164 20.14 -5.55 -14.29
C PRO A 164 20.74 -5.51 -12.88
N ALA A 165 21.16 -6.67 -12.38
CA ALA A 165 21.77 -6.77 -11.07
C ALA A 165 23.19 -6.23 -11.09
N LEU A 166 23.59 -5.56 -10.01
CA LEU A 166 24.99 -5.22 -9.77
C LEU A 166 25.68 -6.38 -9.04
N SER A 167 27.00 -6.41 -9.11
CA SER A 167 27.86 -7.36 -8.41
C SER A 167 28.82 -6.62 -7.48
N SER A 168 29.11 -7.21 -6.32
CA SER A 168 30.08 -6.70 -5.35
C SER A 168 30.69 -7.85 -4.57
N VAL A 169 32.03 -7.85 -4.47
CA VAL A 169 32.77 -8.78 -3.61
C VAL A 169 32.92 -8.27 -2.17
N ASP A 170 32.53 -7.02 -1.91
CA ASP A 170 32.57 -6.41 -0.59
C ASP A 170 31.42 -6.93 0.28
N ASN A 171 31.74 -7.78 1.25
CA ASN A 171 30.80 -8.39 2.18
C ASN A 171 30.09 -7.38 3.08
N THR A 172 30.75 -6.27 3.41
CA THR A 172 30.15 -5.20 4.22
C THR A 172 29.06 -4.50 3.43
N VAL A 173 29.30 -4.20 2.16
CA VAL A 173 28.27 -3.65 1.26
C VAL A 173 27.15 -4.65 1.04
N ASN A 174 27.46 -5.93 0.81
CA ASN A 174 26.46 -6.98 0.61
C ASN A 174 25.50 -7.11 1.80
N THR A 175 26.03 -7.01 3.02
CA THR A 175 25.23 -7.12 4.25
C THR A 175 24.45 -5.84 4.53
N ASN A 176 25.10 -4.69 4.43
CA ASN A 176 24.50 -3.42 4.84
C ASN A 176 23.48 -2.88 3.84
N ASP A 177 23.56 -3.25 2.56
CA ASP A 177 22.64 -2.75 1.53
C ASP A 177 21.18 -3.22 1.73
N ARG A 178 21.00 -4.32 2.47
CA ARG A 178 19.67 -4.80 2.91
C ARG A 178 19.04 -3.93 4.00
N ILE A 179 19.87 -3.17 4.71
CA ILE A 179 19.49 -2.36 5.87
C ILE A 179 19.42 -0.88 5.50
N TYR A 180 20.36 -0.43 4.65
CA TYR A 180 20.54 0.96 4.24
C TYR A 180 20.53 1.07 2.71
N PRO A 181 20.06 2.18 2.13
CA PRO A 181 20.19 2.44 0.70
C PRO A 181 21.63 2.83 0.35
N ILE A 182 22.50 1.85 0.08
CA ILE A 182 23.92 2.10 -0.19
C ILE A 182 24.16 2.29 -1.68
N ILE A 183 24.82 3.37 -2.05
CA ILE A 183 25.40 3.54 -3.38
C ILE A 183 26.91 3.56 -3.19
N SER A 184 27.63 2.66 -3.85
CA SER A 184 29.06 2.47 -3.66
C SER A 184 29.78 2.21 -4.98
N ASN A 185 31.08 2.52 -5.02
CA ASN A 185 31.97 2.16 -6.12
C ASN A 185 32.32 0.67 -6.14
N SER A 186 32.17 -0.04 -5.02
CA SER A 186 32.35 -1.50 -4.97
C SER A 186 31.25 -2.27 -5.71
N LYS A 187 30.12 -1.62 -6.02
CA LYS A 187 29.04 -2.19 -6.85
C LYS A 187 29.29 -1.88 -8.32
N VAL A 188 29.41 -2.93 -9.13
CA VAL A 188 29.73 -2.85 -10.56
C VAL A 188 28.79 -3.72 -11.38
N TYR A 189 28.67 -3.47 -12.68
CA TYR A 189 28.04 -4.38 -13.61
C TYR A 189 28.92 -5.62 -13.79
N GLY A 190 28.44 -6.76 -13.29
CA GLY A 190 29.11 -8.06 -13.40
C GLY A 190 28.48 -8.96 -14.46
N SER A 191 28.77 -10.26 -14.37
CA SER A 191 28.24 -11.29 -15.29
C SER A 191 26.71 -11.30 -15.35
N LEU A 192 26.03 -11.02 -14.24
CA LEU A 192 24.56 -10.97 -14.14
C LEU A 192 23.93 -9.81 -14.93
N ALA A 193 24.72 -8.80 -15.30
CA ALA A 193 24.29 -7.68 -16.13
C ALA A 193 24.68 -7.86 -17.61
N SER A 194 25.51 -8.86 -17.93
CA SER A 194 25.95 -9.12 -19.30
C SER A 194 24.76 -9.40 -20.23
N GLY A 195 24.73 -8.75 -21.40
CA GLY A 195 23.60 -8.83 -22.34
C GLY A 195 22.35 -8.06 -21.92
N ARG A 196 22.33 -7.44 -20.74
CA ARG A 196 21.22 -6.61 -20.23
C ARG A 196 21.56 -5.11 -20.18
N VAL A 197 22.80 -4.78 -20.51
CA VAL A 197 23.35 -3.41 -20.66
C VAL A 197 24.00 -3.30 -22.05
N GLY A 198 24.14 -2.09 -22.57
CA GLY A 198 24.51 -1.87 -23.97
C GLY A 198 25.97 -2.09 -24.32
N LEU A 199 26.89 -2.09 -23.35
CA LEU A 199 28.33 -2.29 -23.59
C LEU A 199 28.88 -3.49 -22.80
N PRO A 200 30.00 -4.11 -23.24
CA PRO A 200 30.62 -5.23 -22.53
C PRO A 200 31.00 -4.87 -21.09
N VAL A 201 30.49 -5.65 -20.12
CA VAL A 201 30.72 -5.42 -18.68
C VAL A 201 32.17 -5.60 -18.25
N ALA A 202 32.97 -6.38 -18.99
CA ALA A 202 34.39 -6.56 -18.71
C ALA A 202 35.21 -5.28 -18.97
N THR A 203 34.79 -4.46 -19.93
CA THR A 203 35.45 -3.19 -20.27
C THR A 203 34.84 -2.01 -19.51
N TYR A 204 33.53 -2.04 -19.29
CA TYR A 204 32.77 -0.96 -18.65
C TYR A 204 31.99 -1.46 -17.42
N PRO A 205 32.69 -1.90 -16.34
CA PRO A 205 32.05 -2.44 -15.15
C PRO A 205 31.44 -1.35 -14.26
N ASN A 206 32.05 -0.16 -14.18
CA ASN A 206 31.63 0.89 -13.23
C ASN A 206 30.39 1.67 -13.68
N PHE A 207 30.34 1.98 -14.98
CA PHE A 207 29.25 2.70 -15.64
C PHE A 207 29.05 2.07 -17.00
N ASN A 208 27.80 1.88 -17.42
CA ASN A 208 27.49 1.22 -18.68
C ASN A 208 26.32 1.94 -19.35
N LEU A 209 26.09 1.61 -20.62
CA LEU A 209 24.98 2.13 -21.38
C LEU A 209 23.69 1.43 -20.95
N ILE A 210 22.76 2.19 -20.39
CA ILE A 210 21.44 1.71 -19.98
C ILE A 210 20.35 2.52 -20.66
N THR A 211 19.18 1.92 -20.82
CA THR A 211 17.99 2.64 -21.29
C THR A 211 17.54 3.64 -20.23
N TYR A 212 17.36 4.89 -20.65
CA TYR A 212 16.86 5.95 -19.80
C TYR A 212 15.43 5.58 -19.34
N PRO A 213 15.21 5.47 -18.02
CA PRO A 213 13.91 5.10 -17.49
C PRO A 213 12.84 6.15 -17.85
N ASN A 214 11.58 5.74 -17.81
CA ASN A 214 10.44 6.63 -18.06
C ASN A 214 10.20 7.57 -16.87
N ILE A 215 11.10 8.54 -16.70
CA ILE A 215 11.07 9.54 -15.64
C ILE A 215 11.42 10.91 -16.19
N ASN A 216 10.73 11.94 -15.71
CA ASN A 216 10.87 13.31 -16.18
C ASN A 216 11.91 14.09 -15.37
N PHE A 217 13.19 13.66 -15.38
CA PHE A 217 14.28 14.51 -14.87
C PHE A 217 14.82 15.49 -15.91
N GLY A 218 14.39 15.36 -17.18
CA GLY A 218 14.77 16.28 -18.26
C GLY A 218 16.19 16.11 -18.79
N TYR A 219 16.90 15.04 -18.40
CA TYR A 219 18.26 14.79 -18.91
C TYR A 219 18.26 14.20 -20.32
N LEU A 220 17.34 13.28 -20.60
CA LEU A 220 17.18 12.57 -21.88
C LEU A 220 15.70 12.21 -22.08
N ARG A 221 15.31 11.77 -23.29
CA ARG A 221 13.95 11.25 -23.50
C ARG A 221 13.86 9.82 -22.96
N PRO A 222 12.72 9.42 -22.38
CA PRO A 222 12.47 8.02 -22.04
C PRO A 222 12.80 7.09 -23.21
N GLY A 223 13.61 6.06 -22.95
CA GLY A 223 14.06 5.12 -23.99
C GLY A 223 15.43 5.44 -24.62
N ASP A 224 15.93 6.68 -24.50
CA ASP A 224 17.26 7.02 -25.00
C ASP A 224 18.37 6.31 -24.20
N SER A 225 19.54 6.17 -24.79
CA SER A 225 20.68 5.55 -24.10
C SER A 225 21.37 6.54 -23.17
N LEU A 226 21.59 6.14 -21.92
CA LEU A 226 22.28 6.90 -20.87
C LEU A 226 23.49 6.11 -20.36
N VAL A 227 24.64 6.77 -20.21
CA VAL A 227 25.78 6.19 -19.47
C VAL A 227 25.57 6.42 -17.98
N ALA A 228 25.28 5.35 -17.23
CA ALA A 228 25.02 5.46 -15.81
C ALA A 228 25.26 4.12 -15.07
N LYS A 229 25.19 4.19 -13.74
CA LYS A 229 25.10 3.03 -12.85
C LYS A 229 23.76 3.03 -12.14
N ARG A 230 22.94 2.01 -12.37
CA ARG A 230 21.60 1.88 -11.79
C ARG A 230 21.64 1.01 -10.54
N ASN A 231 21.60 1.65 -9.37
CA ASN A 231 21.32 0.98 -8.10
C ASN A 231 19.80 0.88 -7.94
N TRP A 232 19.32 -0.26 -7.44
CA TRP A 232 17.89 -0.48 -7.26
C TRP A 232 17.62 -1.40 -6.07
N TRP A 233 16.45 -1.16 -5.47
CA TRP A 233 15.88 -1.93 -4.38
C TRP A 233 14.41 -2.16 -4.69
N ALA A 234 13.87 -3.24 -4.17
CA ALA A 234 12.47 -3.62 -4.38
C ALA A 234 11.82 -4.00 -3.05
N PHE A 235 10.55 -3.66 -2.90
CA PHE A 235 9.77 -3.97 -1.72
C PHE A 235 8.29 -4.07 -2.11
N ASN A 236 7.54 -4.80 -1.30
CA ASN A 236 6.09 -4.86 -1.32
C ASN A 236 5.54 -3.92 -0.25
N LEU A 237 4.42 -3.28 -0.57
CA LEU A 237 3.63 -2.43 0.32
C LEU A 237 2.23 -3.02 0.43
N ASP A 238 1.76 -3.20 1.65
CA ASP A 238 0.39 -3.57 1.97
C ASP A 238 -0.02 -2.85 3.26
N LEU A 239 -0.75 -1.73 3.15
CA LEU A 239 -1.22 -1.00 4.34
C LEU A 239 -2.33 -1.77 5.08
N ALA A 240 -3.16 -2.51 4.36
CA ALA A 240 -4.27 -3.28 4.93
C ALA A 240 -3.78 -4.45 5.80
N ALA A 241 -2.55 -4.94 5.61
CA ALA A 241 -1.93 -5.99 6.43
C ALA A 241 -1.86 -5.65 7.93
N ASN A 242 -1.82 -4.35 8.29
CA ASN A 242 -1.84 -3.95 9.69
C ASN A 242 -3.25 -3.98 10.30
N ASP A 243 -4.27 -3.82 9.47
CA ASP A 243 -5.68 -3.64 9.83
C ASP A 243 -6.57 -4.84 9.52
N THR A 244 -6.01 -5.97 9.10
CA THR A 244 -6.78 -7.16 8.71
C THR A 244 -7.66 -7.70 9.84
N ALA A 245 -7.19 -7.64 11.09
CA ALA A 245 -7.94 -8.10 12.26
C ALA A 245 -9.13 -7.19 12.61
N PRO A 246 -8.99 -5.84 12.68
CA PRO A 246 -10.11 -4.95 12.97
C PRO A 246 -11.06 -4.72 11.79
N THR A 247 -10.59 -4.73 10.54
CA THR A 247 -11.41 -4.36 9.37
C THR A 247 -11.96 -5.55 8.60
N GLY A 248 -11.36 -6.74 8.72
CA GLY A 248 -11.72 -7.90 7.92
C GLY A 248 -11.43 -7.76 6.41
N ALA A 249 -10.91 -6.60 5.97
CA ALA A 249 -10.47 -6.37 4.61
C ALA A 249 -9.19 -7.17 4.38
N SER A 250 -9.30 -8.25 3.61
CA SER A 250 -8.15 -9.02 3.15
C SER A 250 -7.68 -8.47 1.80
N ARG A 251 -6.36 -8.33 1.65
CA ARG A 251 -5.64 -7.90 0.44
C ARG A 251 -6.29 -8.36 -0.88
N PHE A 252 -6.33 -7.49 -1.89
CA PHE A 252 -6.37 -7.95 -3.28
C PHE A 252 -5.14 -8.83 -3.52
N LYS A 253 -5.32 -10.16 -3.61
CA LYS A 253 -4.28 -11.00 -4.21
C LYS A 253 -4.08 -10.50 -5.65
N HIS A 254 -3.06 -9.68 -5.88
CA HIS A 254 -2.58 -9.45 -7.23
C HIS A 254 -2.18 -10.81 -7.82
N ALA A 255 -2.54 -11.04 -9.08
CA ALA A 255 -2.36 -12.31 -9.77
C ALA A 255 -0.88 -12.74 -9.92
N ASP A 256 0.05 -11.91 -9.47
CA ASP A 256 1.49 -12.05 -9.71
C ASP A 256 2.26 -12.53 -8.46
N ASP A 257 1.58 -12.96 -7.40
CA ASP A 257 2.17 -13.54 -6.18
C ASP A 257 2.44 -15.07 -6.30
N PHE A 258 2.88 -15.54 -7.47
CA PHE A 258 3.40 -16.90 -7.69
C PHE A 258 4.82 -16.87 -8.25
#